data_AF-A0A7X7XRL4-F1
#
_entry.id   AF-A0A7X7XRL4-F1
#
_cell.length_a   1.000
_cell.length_b   1.000
_cell.length_c   1.000
_cell.angle_alpha   90.00
_cell.angle_beta   90.00
_cell.angle_gamma   90.00
#
_symmetry.space_group_name_H-M   'P 1'
#
loop_
_entity.id
_entity.type
_entity.pdbx_description
1 polymer ?
#
loop_
_entity_poly.entity_id
_entity_poly.type
_entity_poly.pdbx_seq_one_letter_code
_entity_poly.pdbx_strand_id
1 'polypeptide(L)'
;MLLHQNIKEFRKIVILTATHYGLQEYQIEKDYYISLFLKPLGNMSKNIPIVFKGGTSLSKCYGVISRFSEDIDLSVIQNKQLTRKQKKDLKQLIIETAKEIG
;
A
#
# COMPACT_ATOMS: atom_id res chain seq x y z
N MET A 1 11.41 -9.49 4.88
CA MET A 1 11.96 -10.04 3.64
C MET A 1 11.21 -9.42 2.48
N LEU A 2 11.91 -8.80 1.53
CA LEU A 2 11.31 -8.19 0.34
C LEU A 2 11.50 -9.15 -0.84
N LEU A 3 10.41 -9.72 -1.36
CA LEU A 3 10.45 -10.74 -2.41
C LEU A 3 11.10 -10.22 -3.70
N HIS A 4 10.83 -8.95 -4.06
CA HIS A 4 11.36 -8.29 -5.25
C HIS A 4 12.90 -8.15 -5.25
N GLN A 5 13.59 -8.38 -4.12
CA GLN A 5 15.06 -8.39 -4.08
C GLN A 5 15.66 -9.58 -4.84
N ASN A 6 14.92 -10.69 -4.95
CA ASN A 6 15.27 -11.79 -5.85
C ASN A 6 14.41 -11.69 -7.12
N ILE A 7 14.84 -10.86 -8.08
CA ILE A 7 14.06 -10.55 -9.29
C ILE A 7 13.65 -11.80 -10.08
N LYS A 8 14.48 -12.85 -10.10
CA LYS A 8 14.19 -14.08 -10.83
C LYS A 8 13.03 -14.84 -10.18
N GLU A 9 13.10 -15.06 -8.87
CA GLU A 9 12.03 -15.75 -8.14
C GLU A 9 10.77 -14.89 -8.01
N PHE A 10 10.92 -13.57 -7.84
CA PHE A 10 9.80 -12.64 -7.79
C PHE A 10 8.98 -12.70 -9.09
N ARG A 11 9.63 -12.61 -10.26
CA ARG A 11 8.94 -12.72 -11.55
C ARG A 11 8.21 -14.05 -11.72
N LYS A 12 8.84 -15.17 -11.33
CA LYS A 12 8.19 -16.49 -11.36
C LYS A 12 6.93 -16.50 -10.50
N ILE A 13 6.99 -15.98 -9.28
CA ILE A 13 5.84 -15.93 -8.37
C ILE A 13 4.74 -15.02 -8.94
N VAL A 14 5.10 -13.87 -9.52
CA VAL A 14 4.14 -12.97 -10.18
C VAL A 14 3.41 -13.68 -11.31
N ILE A 15 4.12 -14.34 -12.21
CA ILE A 15 3.54 -15.09 -13.35
C ILE A 15 2.64 -16.23 -12.86
N LEU A 16 3.11 -17.03 -11.91
CA LEU A 16 2.32 -18.15 -11.36
C LEU A 16 1.04 -17.66 -10.67
N THR A 17 1.14 -16.57 -9.91
CA THR A 17 -0.01 -15.97 -9.21
C THR A 17 -1.01 -15.38 -10.21
N ALA A 18 -0.52 -14.63 -11.20
CA ALA A 18 -1.33 -14.05 -12.26
C ALA A 18 -2.11 -15.15 -13.01
N THR A 19 -1.42 -16.25 -13.36
CA THR A 19 -2.02 -17.40 -14.03
C THR A 19 -3.07 -18.08 -13.16
N HIS A 20 -2.76 -18.32 -11.87
CA HIS A 20 -3.67 -18.98 -10.93
C HIS A 20 -4.97 -18.21 -10.71
N TYR A 21 -4.90 -16.89 -10.61
CA TYR A 21 -6.06 -16.03 -10.36
C TYR A 21 -6.73 -15.49 -11.63
N GLY A 22 -6.19 -15.79 -12.83
CA GLY A 22 -6.70 -15.22 -14.08
C GLY A 22 -6.53 -13.70 -14.18
N LEU A 23 -5.47 -13.17 -13.56
CA LEU A 23 -5.13 -11.75 -13.52
C LEU A 23 -3.94 -11.45 -14.42
N GLN A 24 -3.72 -10.18 -14.71
CA GLN A 24 -2.54 -9.70 -15.41
C GLN A 24 -1.36 -9.58 -14.43
N GLU A 25 -0.14 -9.87 -14.88
CA GLU A 25 1.08 -9.81 -14.06
C GLU A 25 1.25 -8.46 -13.34
N TYR A 26 0.98 -7.35 -14.04
CA TYR A 26 1.09 -6.01 -13.47
C TYR A 26 0.13 -5.78 -12.30
N GLN A 27 -1.03 -6.46 -12.27
CA GLN A 27 -2.00 -6.33 -11.18
C GLN A 27 -1.46 -7.00 -9.91
N ILE A 28 -0.80 -8.16 -10.06
CA ILE A 28 -0.15 -8.86 -8.95
C ILE A 28 1.03 -8.05 -8.42
N GLU A 29 1.88 -7.55 -9.31
CA GLU A 29 3.06 -6.75 -8.92
C GLU A 29 2.64 -5.48 -8.17
N LYS A 30 1.67 -4.73 -8.70
CA LYS A 30 1.15 -3.54 -8.04
C LYS A 30 0.49 -3.85 -6.69
N ASP A 31 -0.33 -4.90 -6.60
CA ASP A 31 -0.97 -5.28 -5.34
C ASP A 31 0.07 -5.65 -4.26
N TYR A 32 1.16 -6.30 -4.65
CA TYR A 32 2.29 -6.61 -3.78
C TYR A 32 2.94 -5.34 -3.22
N TYR A 33 3.27 -4.34 -4.06
CA TYR A 33 3.87 -3.08 -3.60
C TYR A 33 2.91 -2.24 -2.75
N ILE A 34 1.63 -2.17 -3.11
CA ILE A 34 0.60 -1.50 -2.31
C ILE A 34 0.52 -2.12 -0.91
N SER A 35 0.52 -3.46 -0.84
CA SER A 35 0.48 -4.19 0.44
C SER A 35 1.73 -3.94 1.29
N LEU A 36 2.91 -3.89 0.67
CA LEU A 36 4.15 -3.55 1.36
C LEU A 36 4.13 -2.12 1.89
N PHE A 37 3.67 -1.16 1.09
CA PHE A 37 3.60 0.26 1.46
C PHE A 37 2.60 0.52 2.61
N LEU A 38 1.44 -0.14 2.59
CA LEU A 38 0.41 0.04 3.61
C LEU A 38 0.79 -0.55 4.98
N LYS A 39 1.64 -1.58 5.02
CA LYS A 39 2.04 -2.29 6.25
C LYS A 39 2.68 -1.37 7.31
N PRO A 40 3.74 -0.59 7.02
CA PRO A 40 4.34 0.34 8.00
C PRO A 40 3.42 1.52 8.32
N LEU A 41 2.62 2.00 7.35
CA LEU A 41 1.63 3.06 7.59
C LEU A 41 0.56 2.65 8.62
N GLY A 42 0.09 1.41 8.56
CA GLY A 42 -0.86 0.86 9.53
C GLY A 42 -0.32 0.87 10.97
N ASN A 43 0.97 0.55 11.14
CA ASN A 43 1.63 0.59 12.45
C ASN A 43 1.73 2.02 13.03
N MET A 44 1.72 3.04 12.18
CA MET A 44 1.89 4.44 12.57
C MET A 44 0.59 5.19 12.88
N SER A 45 -0.56 4.58 12.58
CA SER A 45 -1.89 5.07 12.96
C SER A 45 -2.01 5.45 14.45
N LYS A 46 -1.13 4.92 15.31
CA LYS A 46 -1.05 5.21 16.75
C LYS A 46 -0.67 6.65 17.08
N ASN A 47 0.12 7.33 16.24
CA ASN A 47 0.63 8.69 16.50
C ASN A 47 0.01 9.75 15.59
N ILE A 48 -0.32 9.37 14.36
CA ILE A 48 -1.05 10.20 13.39
C ILE A 48 -2.22 9.35 12.90
N PRO A 49 -3.48 9.79 13.08
CA PRO A 49 -4.68 9.01 12.75
C PRO A 49 -4.90 8.97 11.23
N ILE A 50 -4.04 8.22 10.53
CA ILE A 50 -4.16 7.93 9.10
C ILE A 50 -5.24 6.87 8.91
N VAL A 51 -6.14 7.13 7.97
CA VAL A 51 -7.20 6.23 7.54
C VAL A 51 -7.00 5.91 6.07
N PHE A 52 -6.92 4.61 5.76
CA PHE A 52 -6.95 4.10 4.40
C PHE A 52 -8.40 4.03 3.92
N LYS A 53 -8.68 4.64 2.76
CA LYS A 53 -10.03 4.75 2.19
C LYS A 53 -10.02 4.50 0.69
N GLY A 54 -11.15 4.79 0.03
CA GLY A 54 -11.26 4.72 -1.42
C GLY A 54 -11.46 3.31 -1.95
N GLY A 55 -11.41 3.18 -3.28
CA GLY A 55 -11.71 1.92 -3.98
C GLY A 55 -10.81 0.76 -3.56
N THR A 56 -9.53 1.04 -3.32
CA THR A 56 -8.54 0.01 -2.93
C THR A 56 -8.79 -0.50 -1.52
N SER A 57 -9.29 0.33 -0.59
CA SER A 57 -9.72 -0.15 0.73
C SER A 57 -10.97 -1.03 0.63
N LEU A 58 -11.91 -0.68 -0.25
CA LEU A 58 -13.14 -1.45 -0.47
C LEU A 58 -12.85 -2.82 -1.08
N SER A 59 -11.92 -2.92 -2.03
CA SER A 59 -11.51 -4.21 -2.59
C SER A 59 -10.64 -5.01 -1.60
N LYS A 60 -9.58 -4.42 -1.05
CA LYS A 60 -8.56 -5.14 -0.27
C LYS A 60 -8.97 -5.47 1.16
N CYS A 61 -9.75 -4.61 1.83
CA CYS A 61 -10.13 -4.82 3.23
C CYS A 61 -11.54 -5.39 3.39
N TYR A 62 -12.46 -5.04 2.50
CA TYR A 62 -13.88 -5.41 2.65
C TYR A 62 -14.39 -6.37 1.57
N GLY A 63 -13.66 -6.56 0.47
CA GLY A 63 -14.06 -7.45 -0.62
C GLY A 63 -15.36 -7.05 -1.32
N VAL A 64 -15.81 -5.79 -1.18
CA VAL A 64 -17.13 -5.34 -1.67
C VAL A 64 -17.11 -4.91 -3.14
N ILE A 65 -15.94 -4.77 -3.75
CA ILE A 65 -15.79 -4.56 -5.19
C ILE A 65 -14.78 -5.55 -5.77
N SER A 66 -15.06 -6.04 -6.98
CA SER A 66 -14.26 -7.05 -7.69
C SER A 66 -13.48 -6.46 -8.86
N ARG A 67 -12.90 -5.28 -8.67
CA ARG A 67 -12.02 -4.63 -9.66
C ARG A 67 -10.65 -4.42 -9.07
N PHE A 68 -9.63 -4.49 -9.92
CA PHE A 68 -8.31 -4.01 -9.55
C PHE A 68 -8.35 -2.50 -9.31
N SER A 69 -7.64 -2.05 -8.28
CA SER A 69 -7.55 -0.66 -7.87
C SER A 69 -6.12 -0.42 -7.43
N GLU A 70 -5.44 0.48 -8.12
CA GLU A 70 -4.02 0.75 -7.92
C GLU A 70 -3.74 1.94 -6.99
N ASP A 71 -4.71 2.85 -6.87
CA ASP A 71 -4.54 4.07 -6.11
C ASP A 71 -4.52 3.81 -4.61
N ILE A 72 -3.75 4.59 -3.85
CA ILE A 72 -3.75 4.56 -2.39
C ILE A 72 -4.33 5.87 -1.87
N ASP A 73 -5.59 5.83 -1.45
CA ASP A 73 -6.26 6.98 -0.84
C ASP A 73 -6.06 6.99 0.68
N LEU A 74 -5.36 8.02 1.18
CA LEU A 74 -5.14 8.22 2.62
C LEU A 74 -5.80 9.51 3.08
N SER A 75 -6.39 9.48 4.27
CA SER A 75 -6.91 10.67 4.96
C SER A 75 -6.37 10.73 6.38
N VAL A 76 -6.24 11.92 6.95
CA VAL A 76 -5.87 12.09 8.36
C VAL A 76 -7.09 12.61 9.11
N ILE A 77 -7.55 11.87 10.12
CA ILE A 77 -8.76 12.20 10.89
C ILE A 77 -8.37 12.71 12.27
N GLN A 78 -8.45 14.02 12.50
CA GLN A 78 -8.22 14.59 13.83
C GLN A 78 -9.09 15.81 14.09
N ASN A 79 -9.42 16.04 15.36
CA ASN A 79 -10.31 17.12 15.82
C ASN A 79 -9.71 18.53 15.63
N LYS A 80 -8.41 18.63 15.39
CA LYS A 80 -7.69 19.88 15.18
C LYS A 80 -6.96 19.83 13.84
N GLN A 81 -6.64 20.96 13.23
CA GLN A 81 -5.80 20.96 12.03
C GLN A 81 -4.39 20.44 12.34
N LEU A 82 -3.78 19.77 11.36
CA LEU A 82 -2.40 19.30 11.50
C LEU A 82 -1.47 20.50 11.62
N THR A 83 -0.59 20.45 12.63
CA THR A 83 0.51 21.40 12.74
C THR A 83 1.46 21.25 11.55
N ARG A 84 2.22 22.31 11.22
CA ARG A 84 3.23 22.26 10.16
C ARG A 84 4.24 21.12 10.38
N LYS A 85 4.62 20.86 11.64
CA LYS A 85 5.51 19.76 12.01
C LYS A 85 4.90 18.40 11.66
N GLN A 86 3.67 18.12 12.09
CA GLN A 86 2.99 16.86 11.77
C GLN A 86 2.82 16.63 10.26
N LYS A 87 2.51 17.67 9.49
CA LYS A 87 2.44 17.57 8.01
C LYS A 87 3.80 17.19 7.42
N LYS A 88 4.89 17.79 7.92
CA LYS A 88 6.26 17.47 7.49
C LYS A 88 6.63 16.03 7.86
N ASP A 89 6.36 15.61 9.09
CA ASP A 89 6.67 14.27 9.59
C ASP A 89 5.91 13.20 8.78
N LEU A 90 4.62 13.44 8.49
CA LEU A 90 3.82 12.55 7.62
C LEU A 90 4.41 12.44 6.21
N LYS A 91 4.78 13.57 5.60
CA LYS A 91 5.40 13.58 4.27
C LYS A 91 6.72 12.80 4.27
N GLN A 92 7.55 13.03 5.28
CA GLN A 92 8.84 12.38 5.42
C GLN A 92 8.69 10.86 5.57
N LEU A 93 7.74 10.43 6.40
CA LEU A 93 7.41 9.01 6.59
C LEU A 93 6.97 8.34 5.28
N ILE A 94 6.10 8.99 4.50
CA ILE A 94 5.65 8.47 3.20
C ILE A 94 6.85 8.25 2.27
N ILE A 95 7.77 9.21 2.23
CA ILE A 95 8.98 9.14 1.41
C ILE A 95 9.92 8.04 1.91
N GLU A 96 10.11 7.93 3.22
CA GLU A 96 10.96 6.89 3.84
C GLU A 96 10.39 5.50 3.59
N THR A 97 9.09 5.32 3.79
CA THR A 97 8.39 4.07 3.48
C THR A 97 8.58 3.67 2.02
N ALA A 98 8.39 4.63 1.09
CA ALA A 98 8.61 4.36 -0.33
C ALA A 98 10.06 3.97 -0.63
N LYS A 99 11.05 4.61 0.02
CA LYS A 99 12.47 4.27 -0.16
C LYS A 99 12.83 2.89 0.42
N GLU A 100 12.24 2.51 1.54
CA GLU A 100 12.49 1.23 2.20
C GLU A 100 11.98 0.04 1.38
N ILE A 101 10.87 0.22 0.65
CA ILE A 101 10.28 -0.85 -0.17
C ILE A 101 10.85 -0.92 -1.59
N GLY A 102 11.75 -0.01 -1.97
CA GLY A 102 12.37 0.04 -3.30
C GLY A 102 11.42 0.45 -4.42
#